data_AF-A0A2W5R2S6-F1
#
_entry.id   AF-A0A2W5R2S6-F1
#
_cell.length_a   1.000
_cell.length_b   1.000
_cell.length_c   1.000
_cell.angle_alpha   90.00
_cell.angle_beta   90.00
_cell.angle_gamma   90.00
#
_symmetry.space_group_name_H-M   'P 1'
#
loop_
_entity.id
_entity.type
_entity.pdbx_description
1 polymer ?
#
loop_
_entity_poly.entity_id
_entity_poly.type
_entity_poly.pdbx_seq_one_letter_code
_entity_poly.pdbx_strand_id
1 'polypeptide(L)' 'AFSKSTLVKKLNANDIRGAADQFDVWVNAGGKRMQGLVNRRAKEKEVFLR' A
#
# COMPACT_ATOMS: atom_id res chain seq x y z
N ALA A 1 14.29 -4.91 -2.69
CA ALA A 1 13.22 -4.98 -1.68
C ALA A 1 11.82 -4.81 -2.27
N PHE A 2 11.58 -3.79 -3.11
CA PHE A 2 10.26 -3.55 -3.72
C PHE A 2 9.85 -4.62 -4.76
N SER A 3 10.78 -5.12 -5.57
CA SER A 3 10.51 -6.04 -6.69
C SER A 3 10.04 -7.45 -6.29
N LYS A 4 10.27 -7.87 -5.05
CA LYS A 4 9.79 -9.16 -4.49
C LYS A 4 8.59 -9.00 -3.54
N SER A 5 8.06 -7.78 -3.40
CA SER A 5 6.98 -7.51 -2.47
C SER A 5 5.66 -8.10 -2.98
N THR A 6 4.78 -8.45 -2.04
CA THR A 6 3.43 -8.98 -2.32
C THR A 6 2.61 -8.04 -3.21
N LEU A 7 2.90 -6.75 -3.15
CA LEU A 7 2.32 -5.71 -3.99
C LEU A 7 2.65 -5.93 -5.47
N VAL A 8 3.91 -6.21 -5.81
CA VAL A 8 4.32 -6.49 -7.20
C VAL A 8 3.72 -7.82 -7.69
N LYS A 9 3.62 -8.84 -6.82
CA LYS A 9 2.93 -10.10 -7.15
C LYS A 9 1.46 -9.88 -7.50
N LYS A 10 0.74 -9.09 -6.71
CA LYS A 10 -0.68 -8.78 -6.94
C LYS A 10 -0.89 -7.90 -8.16
N LEU A 11 -0.03 -6.89 -8.35
CA LEU A 11 -0.02 -6.05 -9.55
C LEU A 11 0.18 -6.89 -10.83
N ASN A 12 1.14 -7.81 -10.83
CA ASN A 12 1.37 -8.74 -11.95
C ASN A 12 0.20 -9.72 -12.17
N ALA A 13 -0.59 -10.00 -11.14
CA ALA A 13 -1.80 -10.81 -11.22
C ALA A 13 -3.04 -10.02 -11.66
N ASN A 14 -2.89 -8.75 -12.10
CA ASN A 14 -3.98 -7.80 -12.36
C ASN A 14 -4.85 -7.49 -11.14
N ASP A 15 -4.42 -7.87 -9.93
CA ASP A 15 -5.10 -7.54 -8.68
C ASP A 15 -4.66 -6.15 -8.19
N ILE A 16 -5.05 -5.12 -8.95
CA ILE A 16 -4.77 -3.71 -8.63
C ILE A 16 -5.35 -3.35 -7.26
N ARG A 17 -6.56 -3.84 -6.96
CA ARG A 17 -7.25 -3.58 -5.69
C ARG A 17 -6.51 -4.20 -4.50
N GLY A 18 -6.13 -5.47 -4.61
CA GLY A 18 -5.38 -6.14 -3.55
C GLY A 18 -3.96 -5.62 -3.39
N ALA A 19 -3.36 -5.06 -4.45
CA ALA A 19 -2.11 -4.31 -4.37
C ALA A 19 -2.32 -2.96 -3.65
N ALA A 20 -3.41 -2.27 -3.94
CA ALA A 20 -3.82 -1.02 -3.28
C ALA A 20 -4.07 -1.22 -1.78
N ASP A 21 -4.65 -2.34 -1.36
CA ASP A 21 -4.88 -2.67 0.05
C ASP A 21 -3.58 -2.97 0.82
N GLN A 22 -2.49 -3.32 0.12
CA GLN A 22 -1.20 -3.48 0.79
C GLN A 22 -0.69 -2.15 1.36
N PHE A 23 -1.03 -0.99 0.76
CA PHE A 23 -0.62 0.32 1.27
C PHE A 23 -1.20 0.62 2.66
N ASP A 24 -2.40 0.14 2.96
CA ASP A 24 -3.07 0.32 4.26
C ASP A 24 -2.40 -0.48 5.38
N VAL A 25 -1.59 -1.49 5.05
CA VAL A 25 -0.80 -2.25 6.03
C VAL A 25 0.43 -1.46 6.49
N TRP A 26 0.94 -0.54 5.65
CA TRP A 26 2.14 0.27 5.92
C TRP A 26 1.85 1.61 6.61
N VAL A 27 0.84 1.64 7.47
CA VAL A 27 0.42 2.83 8.24
C VAL A 27 0.84 2.77 9.72
N ASN A 28 1.37 1.63 10.15
CA ASN A 28 1.84 1.42 11.51
C ASN A 28 3.36 1.67 11.58
N ALA A 29 3.78 2.51 12.51
CA ALA A 29 5.18 2.72 12.84
C ALA A 29 5.38 2.59 14.35
N GLY A 30 6.39 1.82 14.78
CA GLY A 30 6.66 1.59 16.20
C GLY A 30 5.50 0.92 16.96
N GLY A 31 4.71 0.07 16.29
CA GLY A 31 3.55 -0.61 16.88
C GLY A 31 2.30 0.27 17.06
N LYS A 32 2.34 1.54 16.63
CA LYS A 32 1.18 2.45 16.65
C LYS A 32 0.78 2.88 15.25
N ARG A 33 -0.53 3.00 15.04
CA ARG A 33 -1.10 3.57 13.82
C ARG A 33 -0.83 5.07 13.79
N MET A 34 -0.13 5.54 12.76
CA MET A 34 0.19 6.95 12.61
C MET A 34 -0.73 7.61 11.59
N GLN A 35 -1.56 8.55 12.02
CA GLN A 35 -2.51 9.23 11.14
C GLN A 35 -1.82 9.92 9.94
N GLY A 36 -0.60 10.46 10.14
CA GLY A 36 0.19 11.04 9.05
C GLY A 36 0.60 10.02 7.99
N LEU A 37 0.91 8.79 8.39
CA LEU A 37 1.20 7.69 7.45
C LEU A 37 -0.07 7.20 6.77
N VAL A 38 -1.20 7.13 7.48
CA VAL A 38 -2.51 6.81 6.88
C VAL A 38 -2.82 7.79 5.76
N ASN A 39 -2.74 9.10 6.02
CA ASN A 39 -3.04 10.12 5.01
C ASN A 39 -2.09 10.05 3.81
N ARG A 40 -0.81 9.79 4.05
CA ARG A 40 0.20 9.63 2.98
C ARG A 40 -0.08 8.40 2.13
N ARG A 41 -0.35 7.25 2.75
CA ARG A 41 -0.65 5.99 2.05
C ARG A 41 -1.99 6.04 1.31
N ALA A 42 -2.99 6.74 1.84
CA ALA A 42 -4.26 6.97 1.15
C ALA A 42 -4.06 7.77 -0.16
N LYS A 43 -3.25 8.84 -0.14
CA LYS A 43 -2.88 9.58 -1.35
C LYS A 43 -2.12 8.73 -2.37
N GLU A 44 -1.17 7.92 -1.91
CA GLU A 44 -0.43 7.00 -2.78
C GLU A 44 -1.36 5.93 -3.39
N LYS A 45 -2.31 5.40 -2.60
CA LYS A 45 -3.34 4.46 -3.05
C LYS A 45 -4.24 5.09 -4.13
N GLU A 46 -4.66 6.34 -3.92
CA GLU A 46 -5.47 7.10 -4.88
C GLU A 46 -4.73 7.32 -6.20
N VAL A 47 -3.45 7.72 -6.15
CA VAL A 47 -2.62 7.88 -7.34
C VAL A 47 -2.36 6.53 -8.03
N PHE A 48 -2.22 5.46 -7.27
CA PHE A 48 -2.01 4.11 -7.80
C PHE A 48 -3.26 3.51 -8.48
N LEU A 49 -4.45 3.92 -8.03
CA LEU A 49 -5.74 3.49 -8.59
C LEU A 49 -6.23 4.40 -9.74
N ARG A 50 -5.54 5.51 -10.00
CA ARG A 50 -5.84 6.45 -11.06
C ARG A 50 -5.11 6.07 -12.35
#